data_AF-A0A9D5VFF9-F1
#
_entry.id   AF-A0A9D5VFF9-F1
#
_cell.length_a   1.000
_cell.length_b   1.000
_cell.length_c   1.000
_cell.angle_alpha   90.00
_cell.angle_beta   90.00
_cell.angle_gamma   90.00
#
_symmetry.space_group_name_H-M   'P 1'
#
loop_
_entity.id
_entity.type
_entity.pdbx_description
1 polymer ?
#
loop_
_entity_poly.entity_id
_entity_poly.type
_entity_poly.pdbx_seq_one_letter_code
_entity_poly.pdbx_strand_id
1 'polypeptide(L)'
;MTETIDPRQDFQRNELQTGMADPISVPSAILADRRLNLNDYRVLLTLYAFADPAGVSQPTRDTLATATGLPTSRISTITSRLAAMGW
;
A
#
# COMPACT_ATOMS: atom_id res chain seq x y z
N MET A 1 -39.80 -11.70 22.80
CA MET A 1 -39.65 -10.63 21.80
C MET A 1 -38.49 -11.05 20.92
N THR A 2 -38.79 -11.64 19.76
CA THR A 2 -37.79 -12.16 18.82
C THR A 2 -37.64 -11.12 17.74
N GLU A 3 -36.48 -10.46 17.70
CA GLU A 3 -36.15 -9.47 16.67
C GLU A 3 -35.93 -10.22 15.36
N THR A 4 -36.86 -10.07 14.41
CA THR A 4 -36.73 -10.61 13.06
C THR A 4 -35.68 -9.79 12.34
N ILE A 5 -34.44 -10.28 12.33
CA ILE A 5 -33.36 -9.75 11.51
C ILE A 5 -33.73 -10.04 10.04
N ASP A 6 -33.99 -8.99 9.27
CA ASP A 6 -34.32 -9.08 7.85
C ASP A 6 -33.05 -9.40 7.04
N PRO A 7 -32.94 -10.60 6.42
CA PRO A 7 -31.74 -11.02 5.71
C PRO A 7 -31.43 -10.18 4.46
N ARG A 8 -32.37 -9.35 3.98
CA ARG A 8 -32.12 -8.41 2.88
C ARG A 8 -31.36 -7.17 3.35
N GLN A 9 -31.52 -6.79 4.62
CA GLN A 9 -30.83 -5.64 5.22
C GLN A 9 -29.37 -5.96 5.57
N ASP A 10 -29.08 -7.20 5.97
CA ASP A 10 -27.70 -7.67 6.18
C ASP A 10 -26.91 -7.79 4.87
N PHE A 11 -27.57 -8.21 3.78
CA PHE A 11 -26.92 -8.35 2.48
C PHE A 11 -26.44 -6.99 1.93
N GLN A 12 -27.30 -5.96 1.98
CA GLN A 12 -26.89 -4.60 1.55
C GLN A 12 -25.79 -3.98 2.42
N ARG A 13 -25.67 -4.37 3.70
CA ARG A 13 -24.62 -3.86 4.59
C ARG A 13 -23.25 -4.45 4.26
N ASN A 14 -23.20 -5.73 3.88
CA ASN A 14 -21.95 -6.42 3.58
C ASN A 14 -21.43 -6.17 2.16
N GLU A 15 -22.30 -5.89 1.20
CA GLU A 15 -21.90 -5.70 -0.21
C GLU A 15 -21.30 -4.31 -0.50
N LEU A 16 -21.56 -3.31 0.37
CA LEU A 16 -20.91 -2.00 0.28
C LEU A 16 -19.50 -1.98 0.90
N GLN A 17 -19.07 -3.08 1.53
CA GLN A 17 -17.75 -3.19 2.16
C GLN A 17 -16.68 -3.79 1.23
N THR A 18 -17.07 -4.35 0.09
CA THR A 18 -16.16 -5.07 -0.83
C THR A 18 -16.33 -4.55 -2.24
N GLY A 19 -15.36 -3.80 -2.77
CA GLY A 19 -15.26 -3.62 -4.22
C GLY A 19 -14.95 -2.23 -4.77
N MET A 20 -14.54 -1.27 -3.94
CA MET A 20 -13.61 -0.26 -4.41
C MET A 20 -12.39 -0.39 -3.52
N ALA A 21 -11.27 -0.83 -4.08
CA ALA A 21 -9.99 -0.54 -3.44
C ALA A 21 -10.02 0.94 -3.11
N ASP A 22 -9.93 1.29 -1.82
CA ASP A 22 -9.78 2.67 -1.39
C ASP A 22 -8.82 3.35 -2.37
N PRO A 23 -9.18 4.51 -2.96
CA PRO A 23 -8.27 5.20 -3.88
C PRO A 23 -6.95 5.34 -3.13
N ILE A 24 -5.91 4.62 -3.60
CA ILE A 24 -4.67 4.32 -2.85
C ILE A 24 -4.42 5.45 -1.88
N SER A 25 -4.82 5.26 -0.62
CA SER A 25 -4.76 6.34 0.35
C SER A 25 -3.30 6.46 0.70
N VAL A 26 -2.59 7.25 -0.10
CA VAL A 26 -1.16 7.45 0.08
C VAL A 26 -1.00 7.94 1.51
N PRO A 27 -0.29 7.19 2.37
CA PRO A 27 -0.13 7.61 3.75
C PRO A 27 0.38 9.05 3.78
N SER A 28 -0.37 9.95 4.43
CA SER A 28 -0.01 11.37 4.50
C SER A 28 1.38 11.58 5.08
N ALA A 29 1.84 10.64 5.93
CA ALA A 29 3.21 10.56 6.42
C ALA A 29 4.25 10.48 5.31
N ILE A 30 3.99 9.73 4.22
CA ILE A 30 4.90 9.65 3.07
C ILE A 30 4.99 11.02 2.41
N LEU A 31 3.85 11.65 2.12
CA LEU A 31 3.80 12.98 1.47
C LEU A 31 4.39 14.10 2.34
N ALA A 32 4.35 13.95 3.66
CA ALA A 32 4.87 14.93 4.61
C ALA A 32 6.40 14.82 4.82
N ASP A 33 7.03 13.70 4.49
CA ASP A 33 8.46 13.49 4.73
C ASP A 33 9.34 14.15 3.66
N ARG A 34 9.84 15.34 3.99
CA ARG A 34 10.73 16.14 3.13
C ARG A 34 12.11 15.53 2.90
N ARG A 35 12.48 14.45 3.62
CA ARG A 35 13.75 13.73 3.42
C ARG A 35 13.71 12.81 2.20
N LEU A 36 12.50 12.50 1.72
CA LEU A 36 12.26 11.63 0.57
C LEU A 36 12.50 12.37 -0.75
N ASN A 37 13.26 11.73 -1.64
CA ASN A 37 13.35 12.17 -3.04
C ASN A 37 12.32 11.43 -3.91
N LEU A 38 12.16 11.86 -5.17
CA LEU A 38 11.18 11.28 -6.10
C LEU A 38 11.31 9.75 -6.26
N ASN A 39 12.52 9.19 -6.23
CA ASN A 39 12.70 7.75 -6.34
C ASN A 39 12.32 7.03 -5.04
N ASP A 40 12.57 7.66 -3.88
CA ASP A 40 12.12 7.14 -2.58
C ASP A 40 10.58 7.05 -2.56
N TYR A 41 9.90 8.12 -3.04
CA TYR A 41 8.44 8.13 -3.21
C TYR A 41 7.95 7.00 -4.13
N ARG A 42 8.57 6.82 -5.30
CA ARG A 42 8.17 5.76 -6.25
C ARG A 42 8.28 4.38 -5.62
N VAL A 43 9.38 4.11 -4.91
CA VAL A 43 9.60 2.82 -4.24
C VAL A 43 8.60 2.62 -3.10
N LEU A 44 8.39 3.62 -2.24
CA LEU A 44 7.42 3.52 -1.13
C LEU A 44 5.99 3.33 -1.60
N LEU A 45 5.53 4.10 -2.60
CA LEU A 45 4.20 3.95 -3.18
C LEU A 45 4.00 2.57 -3.80
N THR A 46 5.04 2.06 -4.46
CA THR A 46 5.02 0.72 -5.05
C THR A 46 4.94 -0.34 -3.95
N LEU A 47 5.77 -0.25 -2.91
CA LEU A 47 5.72 -1.16 -1.76
C LEU A 47 4.33 -1.17 -1.10
N TYR A 48 3.73 0.00 -0.94
CA TYR A 48 2.38 0.16 -0.41
C TYR A 48 1.32 -0.49 -1.30
N ALA A 49 1.44 -0.35 -2.63
CA ALA A 49 0.54 -1.00 -3.58
C ALA A 49 0.64 -2.54 -3.57
N PHE A 50 1.79 -3.10 -3.15
CA PHE A 50 2.01 -4.54 -2.97
C PHE A 50 1.72 -5.03 -1.55
N ALA A 51 1.34 -4.14 -0.62
CA ALA A 51 1.06 -4.52 0.75
C ALA A 51 -0.29 -5.23 0.86
N ASP A 52 -0.35 -6.25 1.71
CA ASP A 52 -1.61 -6.88 2.10
C ASP A 52 -2.41 -5.99 3.09
N PRO A 53 -3.64 -6.36 3.47
CA PRO A 53 -4.41 -5.61 4.45
C PRO A 53 -3.76 -5.49 5.84
N ALA A 54 -2.77 -6.34 6.16
CA ALA A 54 -1.98 -6.25 7.39
C ALA A 54 -0.76 -5.31 7.25
N GLY A 55 -0.54 -4.72 6.07
CA GLY A 55 0.57 -3.83 5.77
C GLY A 55 1.88 -4.55 5.43
N VAL A 56 1.84 -5.87 5.22
CA VAL A 56 3.03 -6.65 4.87
C VAL A 56 3.21 -6.64 3.36
N SER A 57 4.39 -6.20 2.90
CA SER A 57 4.76 -6.13 1.49
C SER A 57 5.97 -7.04 1.23
N GLN A 58 5.84 -8.00 0.31
CA GLN A 58 6.92 -8.93 -0.06
C GLN A 58 7.22 -8.98 -1.58
N PRO A 59 7.30 -7.85 -2.31
CA PRO A 59 7.71 -7.88 -3.69
C PRO A 59 9.20 -8.21 -3.81
N THR A 60 9.56 -8.95 -4.87
CA THR A 60 10.97 -9.15 -5.20
C THR A 60 11.61 -7.85 -5.68
N ARG A 61 12.93 -7.74 -5.62
CA ARG A 61 13.64 -6.56 -6.12
C ARG A 61 13.42 -6.33 -7.62
N ASP A 62 13.29 -7.40 -8.40
CA ASP A 62 13.00 -7.30 -9.84
C ASP A 62 11.56 -6.88 -10.13
N THR A 63 10.60 -7.30 -9.30
CA THR A 63 9.22 -6.79 -9.33
C THR A 63 9.20 -5.28 -9.07
N LEU A 64 9.93 -4.82 -8.04
CA LEU A 64 10.06 -3.39 -7.74
C LEU A 64 10.76 -2.63 -8.87
N ALA A 65 11.84 -3.20 -9.44
CA ALA A 65 12.55 -2.59 -10.56
C ALA A 65 11.63 -2.39 -11.77
N THR A 66 10.82 -3.40 -12.10
CA THR A 66 9.85 -3.36 -13.19
C THR A 66 8.76 -2.32 -12.93
N ALA A 67 8.15 -2.34 -11.73
CA ALA A 67 7.05 -1.44 -11.39
C ALA A 67 7.51 0.03 -11.27
N THR A 68 8.71 0.26 -10.76
CA THR A 68 9.25 1.62 -10.58
C THR A 68 10.02 2.11 -11.80
N GLY A 69 10.41 1.25 -12.75
CA GLY A 69 11.30 1.60 -13.86
C GLY A 69 12.73 1.95 -13.42
N LEU A 70 13.15 1.52 -12.23
CA LEU A 70 14.49 1.74 -11.69
C LEU A 70 15.35 0.47 -11.82
N PRO A 71 16.67 0.58 -12.01
CA PRO A 71 17.55 -0.60 -11.99
C PRO A 71 17.51 -1.33 -10.64
N THR A 72 17.62 -2.66 -10.64
CA THR A 72 17.61 -3.48 -9.41
C THR A 72 18.68 -3.05 -8.39
N SER A 73 19.85 -2.60 -8.85
CA SER A 73 20.90 -2.03 -7.97
C SER A 73 20.41 -0.78 -7.23
N ARG A 74 19.65 0.08 -7.92
CA ARG A 74 19.06 1.30 -7.37
C ARG A 74 17.96 0.98 -6.36
N ILE A 75 17.15 -0.06 -6.61
CA ILE A 75 16.15 -0.55 -5.64
C ILE A 75 16.82 -0.88 -4.32
N SER A 76 17.91 -1.66 -4.34
CA SER A 76 18.62 -2.06 -3.11
C SER A 76 19.14 -0.86 -2.30
N THR A 77 19.70 0.14 -2.98
CA THR A 77 20.16 1.38 -2.33
C THR A 77 19.00 2.15 -1.72
N ILE A 78 17.89 2.31 -2.44
CA ILE A 78 16.73 3.06 -1.97
C ILE A 78 16.06 2.35 -0.79
N THR A 79 15.82 1.04 -0.87
CA THR A 79 15.21 0.28 0.23
C THR A 79 16.07 0.33 1.50
N SER A 80 17.39 0.26 1.37
CA SER A 80 18.31 0.37 2.52
C SER A 80 18.27 1.77 3.14
N ARG A 81 18.20 2.81 2.31
CA ARG A 81 18.07 4.20 2.75
C ARG A 81 16.72 4.45 3.44
N LEU A 82 15.63 3.94 2.87
CA LEU A 82 14.27 4.02 3.44
C LEU A 82 14.23 3.37 4.83
N ALA A 83 14.75 2.15 4.96
CA ALA A 83 14.87 1.46 6.25
C ALA A 83 15.68 2.28 7.27
N ALA A 84 16.80 2.88 6.85
CA ALA A 84 17.60 3.75 7.72
C ALA A 84 16.87 5.03 8.17
N MET A 85 15.85 5.48 7.42
CA MET A 85 14.99 6.62 7.78
C MET A 85 13.78 6.23 8.65
N GLY A 86 13.57 4.93 8.87
CA GLY A 86 12.43 4.39 9.63
C GLY A 86 11.19 4.10 8.77
N TRP A 87 11.37 3.90 7.46
CA TRP A 87 10.33 3.49 6.52
C TRP A 87 10.37 2.00 6.21
#